data_AF-A0AAV7JHR3-F1
#
_entry.id   AF-A0AAV7JHR3-F1
#
_cell.length_a   1.000
_cell.length_b   1.000
_cell.length_c   1.000
_cell.angle_alpha   90.00
_cell.angle_beta   90.00
_cell.angle_gamma   90.00
#
_symmetry.space_group_name_H-M   'P 1'
#
loop_
_entity.id
_entity.type
_entity.pdbx_description
1 polymer ?
#
loop_
_entity_poly.entity_id
_entity_poly.type
_entity_poly.pdbx_seq_one_letter_code
_entity_poly.pdbx_strand_id
1 'polypeptide(L)'
;MSFEGEFLTNFGQDILKKPYGIVVNKEYIFITDILHNSLFKFCKNKLYLLKRTDNSDSKEEELKLPRGLCIDTNGDVFVANRDKHRVSIFSTLLQFKSNLGTKQLYYPHDVKLTQDCVVVLDWSPRCVHLFSRNGDYLSSCISQGDKPNCLLSYPQFFCFDLSGNIIISDTNNHCIKIFTQSGEFIHSIGCKGKKKEELSYPYGPKPREFTEIERYSFQFNLLKTILQLEKTFEDLAQFSKQNCIIICDRGTMDASVYCDEGMWDKMMKEFNTDCVAMRDARYNLIIHLVTAADGASHFYLKAKENNPVRTESADEAIQLDNLLKKAWVGHPYVEVIDNSTDFDGKIRRVKEAICARIGIDVGDRLHIESKKRKFLIQSQIPDEEFPTFQDFDVRHDYLDSPDKNSQIRIRKRGQNGKYAYTCTVRRFVKGEIAEMRRQITSKEYDILVRQRSVDNAPIFKVRRCFMWANQYYQLDVYKEPCTAAGKGIIILETYTTEKGKLDLPKFLTVLSEVTGESRYSMYTLSKLNSQASTPDS
;
A
#
# COMPACT_ATOMS: atom_id res chain seq x y z
N MET A 1 -9.51 -19.70 -6.01
CA MET A 1 -9.80 -18.59 -6.94
C MET A 1 -10.36 -19.18 -8.22
N SER A 2 -11.68 -19.08 -8.41
CA SER A 2 -12.34 -19.33 -9.70
C SER A 2 -12.13 -18.10 -10.59
N PHE A 3 -11.80 -18.30 -11.86
CA PHE A 3 -11.34 -17.23 -12.73
C PHE A 3 -12.13 -17.15 -14.03
N GLU A 4 -13.41 -16.85 -13.93
CA GLU A 4 -14.08 -16.12 -15.01
C GLU A 4 -13.58 -14.66 -14.99
N GLY A 5 -13.20 -14.12 -16.15
CA GLY A 5 -12.58 -12.80 -16.25
C GLY A 5 -13.64 -11.74 -16.37
N GLU A 6 -13.88 -10.95 -15.32
CA GLU A 6 -14.74 -9.78 -15.45
C GLU A 6 -13.93 -8.56 -15.95
N PHE A 7 -14.43 -7.96 -17.02
CA PHE A 7 -13.94 -6.69 -17.54
C PHE A 7 -14.35 -5.57 -16.58
N LEU A 8 -13.38 -4.98 -15.87
CA LEU A 8 -13.66 -3.94 -14.86
C LEU A 8 -13.92 -2.57 -15.47
N THR A 9 -13.09 -2.15 -16.42
CA THR A 9 -13.18 -0.83 -17.09
C THR A 9 -12.23 -0.80 -18.28
N ASN A 10 -12.52 0.06 -19.26
CA ASN A 10 -11.52 0.54 -20.21
C ASN A 10 -11.19 2.01 -19.89
N PHE A 11 -10.10 2.51 -20.45
CA PHE A 11 -9.71 3.91 -20.38
C PHE A 11 -8.78 4.22 -21.55
N GLY A 12 -8.52 5.51 -21.79
CA GLY A 12 -7.66 5.93 -22.89
C GLY A 12 -8.28 5.73 -24.27
N GLN A 13 -9.60 5.46 -24.34
CA GLN A 13 -10.36 5.49 -25.59
C GLN A 13 -10.23 6.88 -26.22
N ASP A 14 -9.98 6.93 -27.53
CA ASP A 14 -9.68 8.12 -28.33
C ASP A 14 -8.38 8.89 -27.99
N ILE A 15 -7.75 8.58 -26.85
CA ILE A 15 -6.48 9.15 -26.40
C ILE A 15 -5.29 8.30 -26.85
N LEU A 16 -5.40 6.97 -26.72
CA LEU A 16 -4.37 6.01 -27.12
C LEU A 16 -4.67 5.53 -28.54
N LYS A 17 -3.63 5.42 -29.39
CA LYS A 17 -3.72 4.93 -30.76
C LYS A 17 -3.16 3.53 -30.90
N LYS A 18 -2.01 3.24 -30.28
CA LYS A 18 -1.42 1.90 -30.26
C LYS A 18 -0.66 1.66 -28.96
N PRO A 19 -1.36 1.52 -27.83
CA PRO A 19 -0.72 1.23 -26.55
C PRO A 19 0.00 -0.11 -26.61
N TYR A 20 1.17 -0.22 -25.99
CA TYR A 20 2.00 -1.43 -26.05
C TYR A 20 2.47 -1.88 -24.68
N GLY A 21 3.30 -1.10 -24.02
CA GLY A 21 3.75 -1.36 -22.67
C GLY A 21 2.82 -0.71 -21.66
N ILE A 22 2.62 -1.36 -20.52
CA ILE A 22 1.93 -0.81 -19.36
C ILE A 22 2.71 -1.12 -18.09
N VAL A 23 2.84 -0.14 -17.21
CA VAL A 23 3.32 -0.35 -15.85
C VAL A 23 2.50 0.48 -14.87
N VAL A 24 2.26 -0.08 -13.69
CA VAL A 24 1.41 0.52 -12.66
C VAL A 24 2.24 0.69 -11.40
N ASN A 25 2.15 1.87 -10.77
CA ASN A 25 2.58 2.05 -9.39
C ASN A 25 1.36 2.37 -8.52
N LYS A 26 1.57 2.63 -7.21
CA LYS A 26 0.48 2.87 -6.25
C LYS A 26 -0.50 3.99 -6.65
N GLU A 27 -0.09 4.92 -7.51
CA GLU A 27 -0.88 6.12 -7.86
C GLU A 27 -1.14 6.30 -9.35
N TYR A 28 -0.26 5.79 -10.22
CA TYR A 28 -0.26 6.09 -11.65
C TYR A 28 -0.10 4.85 -12.52
N ILE A 29 -0.70 4.93 -13.70
CA ILE A 29 -0.52 3.98 -14.81
C ILE A 29 0.29 4.69 -15.88
N PHE A 30 1.41 4.09 -16.27
CA PHE A 30 2.22 4.56 -17.39
C PHE A 30 2.03 3.65 -18.59
N ILE A 31 1.81 4.25 -19.75
CA ILE A 31 1.57 3.52 -21.00
C ILE A 31 2.47 4.08 -22.09
N THR A 32 3.17 3.20 -22.79
CA THR A 32 3.83 3.56 -24.04
C THR A 32 2.86 3.38 -25.19
N ASP A 33 2.82 4.37 -26.08
CA ASP A 33 2.03 4.32 -27.30
C ASP A 33 2.96 4.42 -28.51
N ILE A 34 2.91 3.38 -29.34
CA ILE A 34 3.81 3.21 -30.48
C ILE A 34 3.50 4.22 -31.57
N LEU A 35 2.23 4.44 -31.89
CA LEU A 35 1.85 5.31 -33.00
C LEU A 35 2.02 6.77 -32.62
N HIS A 36 1.78 7.12 -31.36
CA HIS A 36 2.07 8.45 -30.85
C HIS A 36 3.55 8.70 -30.54
N ASN A 37 4.40 7.68 -30.59
CA ASN A 37 5.79 7.78 -30.13
C ASN A 37 5.90 8.45 -28.74
N SER A 38 5.03 8.03 -27.81
CA SER A 38 4.77 8.78 -26.59
C SER A 38 4.73 7.91 -25.34
N LEU A 39 4.97 8.55 -24.20
CA LEU A 39 4.74 8.00 -22.87
C LEU A 39 3.58 8.76 -22.19
N PHE A 40 2.52 8.05 -21.85
CA PHE A 40 1.33 8.58 -21.18
C PHE A 40 1.36 8.24 -19.68
N LYS A 41 0.87 9.16 -18.85
CA LYS A 41 0.68 8.98 -17.40
C LYS A 41 -0.77 9.23 -17.03
N PHE A 42 -1.44 8.22 -16.49
CA PHE A 42 -2.82 8.27 -16.02
C PHE A 42 -2.91 8.11 -14.50
N CYS A 43 -3.96 8.66 -13.89
CA CYS A 43 -4.39 8.30 -12.53
C CYS A 43 -5.93 8.24 -12.52
N LYS A 44 -6.51 7.21 -11.92
CA LYS A 44 -7.98 6.99 -11.87
C LYS A 44 -8.67 7.22 -13.24
N ASN A 45 -8.13 6.63 -14.30
CA ASN A 45 -8.62 6.72 -15.70
C ASN A 45 -8.59 8.11 -16.36
N LYS A 46 -8.02 9.14 -15.71
CA LYS A 46 -7.80 10.46 -16.32
C LYS A 46 -6.36 10.57 -16.79
N LEU A 47 -6.16 11.15 -17.98
CA LEU A 47 -4.82 11.51 -18.46
C LEU A 47 -4.31 12.70 -17.63
N TYR A 48 -3.15 12.55 -17.00
CA TYR A 48 -2.50 13.62 -16.25
C TYR A 48 -1.39 14.29 -17.05
N LEU A 49 -0.61 13.49 -17.79
CA LEU A 49 0.51 14.01 -18.56
C LEU A 49 0.82 13.12 -19.76
N LEU A 50 1.17 13.77 -20.87
CA LEU A 50 1.64 13.16 -22.10
C LEU A 50 3.04 13.69 -22.39
N LYS A 51 4.02 12.80 -22.57
CA LYS A 51 5.35 13.12 -23.06
C LYS A 51 5.45 12.72 -24.53
N ARG A 52 5.43 13.75 -25.38
CA ARG A 52 5.81 13.72 -26.79
C ARG A 52 7.22 14.27 -26.93
N THR A 53 8.05 13.57 -27.67
CA THR A 53 9.48 13.89 -27.84
C THR A 53 9.91 13.80 -29.30
N ASP A 54 8.99 13.45 -30.19
CA ASP A 54 9.12 13.49 -31.64
C ASP A 54 9.45 14.89 -32.16
N ASN A 55 9.08 15.93 -31.41
CA ASN A 55 9.36 17.34 -31.72
C ASN A 55 10.33 18.02 -30.73
N SER A 56 11.11 17.26 -29.95
CA SER A 56 12.07 17.87 -29.02
C SER A 56 13.34 18.34 -29.74
N ASP A 57 13.84 19.53 -29.37
CA ASP A 57 15.13 20.04 -29.85
C ASP A 57 16.31 19.12 -29.50
N SER A 58 16.18 18.34 -28.42
CA SER A 58 17.15 17.32 -28.00
C SER A 58 16.84 15.94 -28.59
N LYS A 59 17.67 15.46 -29.52
CA LYS A 59 17.60 14.09 -30.08
C LYS A 59 17.78 12.98 -29.02
N GLU A 60 18.30 13.32 -27.83
CA GLU A 60 18.52 12.37 -26.75
C GLU A 60 17.23 11.99 -26.02
N GLU A 61 16.23 12.87 -25.99
CA GLU A 61 14.96 12.60 -25.31
C GLU A 61 13.94 11.88 -26.20
N GLU A 62 14.17 11.90 -27.52
CA GLU A 62 13.24 11.39 -28.52
C GLU A 62 12.91 9.91 -28.31
N LEU A 63 11.62 9.61 -28.21
CA LEU A 63 11.00 8.29 -28.28
C LEU A 63 10.60 7.99 -29.72
N LYS A 64 10.95 6.79 -30.19
CA LYS A 64 10.49 6.27 -31.49
C LYS A 64 10.19 4.79 -31.39
N LEU A 65 8.95 4.43 -31.65
CA LEU A 65 8.35 3.12 -31.37
C LEU A 65 8.65 2.64 -29.94
N PRO A 66 8.24 3.38 -28.89
CA PRO A 66 8.43 2.92 -27.52
C PRO A 66 7.64 1.62 -27.28
N ARG A 67 8.31 0.62 -26.71
CA ARG A 67 7.79 -0.73 -26.48
C ARG A 67 7.54 -0.97 -24.99
N GLY A 68 8.07 -2.04 -24.40
CA GLY A 68 7.93 -2.34 -22.99
C GLY A 68 8.53 -1.25 -22.10
N LEU A 69 8.00 -1.14 -20.89
CA LEU A 69 8.51 -0.25 -19.86
C LEU A 69 8.46 -0.91 -18.48
N CYS A 70 9.24 -0.37 -17.56
CA CYS A 70 9.16 -0.67 -16.14
C CYS A 70 9.47 0.58 -15.31
N ILE A 71 9.19 0.49 -14.01
CA ILE A 71 9.44 1.56 -13.06
C ILE A 71 10.24 1.00 -11.87
N ASP A 72 11.22 1.76 -11.40
CA ASP A 72 11.96 1.40 -10.19
C ASP A 72 11.36 2.00 -8.91
N THR A 73 11.91 1.63 -7.76
CA THR A 73 11.47 2.13 -6.46
C THR A 73 11.78 3.62 -6.23
N ASN A 74 12.73 4.19 -6.97
CA ASN A 74 13.06 5.62 -6.95
C ASN A 74 12.09 6.44 -7.81
N GLY A 75 11.26 5.78 -8.63
CA GLY A 75 10.32 6.40 -9.53
C GLY A 75 10.90 6.75 -10.90
N ASP A 76 11.99 6.09 -11.29
CA ASP A 76 12.53 6.16 -12.64
C ASP A 76 11.80 5.17 -13.54
N VAL A 77 11.33 5.67 -14.69
CA VAL A 77 10.57 4.96 -15.72
C VAL A 77 11.52 4.64 -16.87
N PHE A 78 11.81 3.36 -17.06
CA PHE A 78 12.67 2.84 -18.11
C PHE A 78 11.80 2.43 -19.30
N VAL A 79 12.08 2.97 -20.48
CA VAL A 79 11.33 2.71 -21.70
C VAL A 79 12.23 2.08 -22.74
N ALA A 80 11.87 0.89 -23.22
CA ALA A 80 12.52 0.28 -24.39
C ALA A 80 12.19 1.12 -25.64
N ASN A 81 13.18 1.82 -26.17
CA ASN A 81 13.02 2.78 -27.26
C ASN A 81 13.57 2.16 -28.55
N ARG A 82 12.72 1.35 -29.20
CA ARG A 82 13.11 0.40 -30.24
C ARG A 82 13.91 1.05 -31.37
N ASP A 83 13.38 2.10 -31.98
CA ASP A 83 13.99 2.70 -33.18
C ASP A 83 15.05 3.75 -32.84
N LYS A 84 15.33 3.91 -31.55
CA LYS A 84 16.49 4.66 -31.05
C LYS A 84 17.58 3.75 -30.50
N HIS A 85 17.43 2.43 -30.62
CA HIS A 85 18.46 1.46 -30.26
C HIS A 85 18.94 1.65 -28.80
N ARG A 86 18.02 1.96 -27.87
CA ARG A 86 18.35 2.32 -26.48
C ARG A 86 17.20 2.07 -25.52
N VAL A 87 17.51 2.10 -24.23
CA VAL A 87 16.51 2.31 -23.17
C VAL A 87 16.58 3.78 -22.75
N SER A 88 15.44 4.48 -22.80
CA SER A 88 15.34 5.88 -22.37
C SER A 88 14.73 5.94 -20.96
N ILE A 89 15.36 6.71 -20.07
CA ILE A 89 15.01 6.77 -18.66
C ILE A 89 14.39 8.14 -18.36
N PHE A 90 13.19 8.13 -17.79
CA PHE A 90 12.45 9.31 -17.38
C PHE A 90 12.14 9.27 -15.89
N SER A 91 11.87 10.40 -15.25
CA SER A 91 11.26 10.42 -13.93
C SER A 91 9.75 10.12 -14.01
N THR A 92 9.10 9.85 -12.89
CA THR A 92 7.62 9.79 -12.81
C THR A 92 6.91 11.09 -13.19
N LEU A 93 7.64 12.20 -13.32
CA LEU A 93 7.16 13.47 -13.86
C LEU A 93 7.39 13.60 -15.37
N LEU A 94 7.82 12.51 -16.02
CA LEU A 94 8.16 12.44 -17.45
C LEU A 94 9.29 13.36 -17.90
N GLN A 95 10.18 13.73 -16.96
CA GLN A 95 11.40 14.47 -17.28
C GLN A 95 12.48 13.47 -17.70
N PHE A 96 13.18 13.75 -18.79
CA PHE A 96 14.28 12.90 -19.25
C PHE A 96 15.43 12.91 -18.24
N LYS A 97 16.04 11.75 -18.02
CA LYS A 97 17.21 11.58 -17.15
C LYS A 97 18.44 11.18 -17.93
N SER A 98 18.35 10.07 -18.66
CA SER A 98 19.49 9.49 -19.38
C SER A 98 19.06 8.42 -20.37
N ASN A 99 20.01 7.94 -21.17
CA ASN A 99 19.85 6.78 -22.05
C ASN A 99 20.83 5.67 -21.65
N LEU A 100 20.44 4.43 -21.90
CA LEU A 100 21.20 3.22 -21.60
C LEU A 100 21.27 2.32 -22.84
N GLY A 101 22.42 1.67 -23.04
CA GLY A 101 22.60 0.65 -24.08
C GLY A 101 22.70 1.16 -25.51
N THR A 102 23.02 2.44 -25.73
CA THR A 102 23.07 3.08 -27.06
C THR A 102 24.04 2.45 -28.07
N LYS A 103 24.99 1.62 -27.61
CA LYS A 103 25.96 0.91 -28.46
C LYS A 103 25.70 -0.59 -28.55
N GLN A 104 24.89 -1.14 -27.64
CA GLN A 104 24.71 -2.59 -27.46
C GLN A 104 23.34 -3.06 -27.93
N LEU A 105 22.32 -2.21 -27.80
CA LEU A 105 20.95 -2.54 -28.15
C LEU A 105 20.70 -2.24 -29.62
N TYR A 106 19.85 -3.04 -30.25
CA TYR A 106 19.37 -2.82 -31.59
C TYR A 106 17.85 -2.65 -31.60
N TYR A 107 17.07 -3.65 -31.20
CA TYR A 107 15.61 -3.52 -31.15
C TYR A 107 15.10 -3.93 -29.77
N PRO A 108 15.32 -3.07 -28.74
CA PRO A 108 14.82 -3.35 -27.42
C PRO A 108 13.29 -3.39 -27.44
N HIS A 109 12.75 -4.51 -26.98
CA HIS A 109 11.31 -4.81 -26.99
C HIS A 109 10.70 -4.74 -25.59
N ASP A 110 11.41 -5.18 -24.57
CA ASP A 110 10.97 -5.02 -23.19
C ASP A 110 12.16 -4.78 -22.26
N VAL A 111 11.87 -4.15 -21.12
CA VAL A 111 12.85 -3.83 -20.08
C VAL A 111 12.25 -4.16 -18.72
N LYS A 112 13.05 -4.82 -17.88
CA LYS A 112 12.72 -5.14 -16.48
C LYS A 112 13.93 -4.86 -15.59
N LEU A 113 13.66 -4.70 -14.31
CA LEU A 113 14.68 -4.42 -13.31
C LEU A 113 14.78 -5.58 -12.34
N THR A 114 16.00 -5.95 -12.00
CA THR A 114 16.30 -6.71 -10.78
C THR A 114 16.86 -5.73 -9.74
N GLN A 115 17.22 -6.26 -8.56
CA GLN A 115 17.89 -5.46 -7.53
C GLN A 115 19.16 -4.80 -8.08
N ASP A 116 19.95 -5.56 -8.86
CA ASP A 116 21.30 -5.15 -9.25
C ASP A 116 21.45 -4.81 -10.75
N CYS A 117 20.47 -5.18 -11.59
CA CYS A 117 20.60 -5.07 -13.04
C CYS A 117 19.38 -4.41 -13.71
N VAL A 118 19.65 -3.76 -14.85
CA VAL A 118 18.67 -3.46 -15.89
C VAL A 118 18.74 -4.58 -16.92
N VAL A 119 17.65 -5.31 -17.11
CA VAL A 119 17.57 -6.44 -18.03
C VAL A 119 16.73 -6.04 -19.22
N VAL A 120 17.27 -6.20 -20.43
CA VAL A 120 16.65 -5.71 -21.66
C VAL A 120 16.51 -6.88 -22.63
N LEU A 121 15.28 -7.16 -23.06
CA LEU A 121 14.99 -8.11 -24.11
C LEU A 121 15.15 -7.40 -25.46
N ASP A 122 16.09 -7.87 -26.28
CA ASP A 122 16.38 -7.30 -27.58
C ASP A 122 15.97 -8.25 -28.71
N TRP A 123 15.14 -7.78 -29.63
CA TRP A 123 14.63 -8.57 -30.73
C TRP A 123 15.67 -8.92 -31.80
N SER A 124 16.79 -8.19 -31.87
CA SER A 124 17.85 -8.51 -32.86
C SER A 124 19.20 -8.15 -32.25
N PRO A 125 19.82 -9.09 -31.52
CA PRO A 125 20.03 -10.46 -32.02
C PRO A 125 19.15 -11.54 -31.37
N ARG A 126 17.98 -11.19 -30.80
CA ARG A 126 17.06 -12.11 -30.09
C ARG A 126 17.65 -12.62 -28.78
N CYS A 127 18.25 -11.75 -27.99
CA CYS A 127 18.90 -12.09 -26.74
C CYS A 127 18.39 -11.21 -25.59
N VAL A 128 18.87 -11.52 -24.39
CA VAL A 128 18.68 -10.70 -23.21
C VAL A 128 20.02 -10.05 -22.84
N HIS A 129 20.04 -8.73 -22.73
CA HIS A 129 21.20 -7.96 -22.28
C HIS A 129 21.05 -7.57 -20.81
N LEU A 130 22.14 -7.64 -20.07
CA LEU A 130 22.23 -7.19 -18.69
C LEU A 130 23.13 -5.96 -18.61
N PHE A 131 22.63 -4.94 -17.93
CA PHE A 131 23.36 -3.72 -17.61
C PHE A 131 23.36 -3.51 -16.10
N SER A 132 24.40 -2.85 -15.58
CA SER A 132 24.40 -2.39 -14.20
C SER A 132 23.32 -1.33 -14.00
N ARG A 133 22.88 -1.10 -12.76
CA ARG A 133 21.97 0.03 -12.45
C ARG A 133 22.55 1.40 -12.81
N ASN A 134 23.88 1.50 -12.96
CA ASN A 134 24.58 2.72 -13.36
C ASN A 134 24.70 2.87 -14.89
N GLY A 135 24.28 1.86 -15.65
CA GLY A 135 24.25 1.89 -17.12
C GLY A 135 25.41 1.20 -17.83
N ASP A 136 26.33 0.59 -17.07
CA ASP A 136 27.44 -0.17 -17.64
C ASP A 136 26.94 -1.48 -18.24
N TYR A 137 27.48 -1.88 -19.39
CA TYR A 137 27.17 -3.17 -19.98
C TYR A 137 27.84 -4.30 -19.19
N LEU A 138 27.07 -5.32 -18.79
CA LEU A 138 27.58 -6.46 -18.03
C LEU A 138 27.80 -7.67 -18.93
N SER A 139 26.72 -8.16 -19.56
CA SER A 139 26.74 -9.37 -20.36
C SER A 139 25.47 -9.51 -21.21
N SER A 140 25.42 -10.56 -22.04
CA SER A 140 24.20 -11.02 -22.68
C SER A 140 24.03 -12.53 -22.51
N CYS A 141 22.80 -12.98 -22.47
CA CYS A 141 22.43 -14.39 -22.39
C CYS A 141 21.25 -14.69 -23.33
N ILE A 142 20.94 -15.98 -23.51
CA ILE A 142 19.89 -16.43 -24.45
C ILE A 142 20.23 -15.97 -25.88
N SER A 143 21.52 -15.88 -26.21
CA SER A 143 21.99 -15.67 -27.57
C SER A 143 21.84 -16.96 -28.37
N GLN A 144 21.78 -16.82 -29.69
CA GLN A 144 21.56 -17.91 -30.65
C GLN A 144 22.55 -19.07 -30.42
N GLY A 145 22.11 -20.11 -29.71
CA GLY A 145 22.83 -21.37 -29.54
C GLY A 145 22.25 -22.46 -30.44
N ASP A 146 23.09 -23.42 -30.85
CA ASP A 146 22.79 -24.47 -31.86
C ASP A 146 21.70 -25.49 -31.48
N LYS A 147 20.98 -25.29 -30.37
CA LYS A 147 19.91 -26.21 -29.93
C LYS A 147 18.56 -25.74 -30.47
N PRO A 148 17.88 -26.52 -31.35
CA PRO A 148 16.66 -26.11 -32.06
C PRO A 148 15.54 -25.61 -31.14
N ASN A 149 15.39 -26.21 -29.96
CA ASN A 149 14.30 -25.87 -29.02
C ASN A 149 14.54 -24.58 -28.23
N CYS A 150 15.76 -24.03 -28.23
CA CYS A 150 16.12 -22.85 -27.45
C CYS A 150 15.95 -21.52 -28.22
N LEU A 151 15.72 -21.58 -29.54
CA LEU A 151 15.68 -20.39 -30.40
C LEU A 151 14.40 -19.56 -30.17
N LEU A 152 14.56 -18.29 -29.82
CA LEU A 152 13.44 -17.35 -29.72
C LEU A 152 12.99 -16.87 -31.11
N SER A 153 11.69 -16.80 -31.35
CA SER A 153 11.09 -16.32 -32.59
C SER A 153 10.08 -15.20 -32.31
N TYR A 154 10.52 -13.96 -32.53
CA TYR A 154 9.74 -12.75 -32.21
C TYR A 154 9.38 -12.64 -30.71
N PRO A 155 10.38 -12.65 -29.80
CA PRO A 155 10.13 -12.42 -28.39
C PRO A 155 9.64 -10.98 -28.14
N GLN A 156 8.56 -10.83 -27.38
CA GLN A 156 7.93 -9.51 -27.16
C GLN A 156 8.05 -9.00 -25.73
N PHE A 157 7.73 -9.82 -24.74
CA PHE A 157 7.79 -9.47 -23.32
C PHE A 157 8.49 -10.56 -22.53
N PHE A 158 9.01 -10.20 -21.37
CA PHE A 158 9.52 -11.17 -20.42
C PHE A 158 9.19 -10.77 -18.97
N CYS A 159 9.22 -11.76 -18.09
CA CYS A 159 9.17 -11.55 -16.64
C CYS A 159 10.12 -12.53 -15.94
N PHE A 160 10.20 -12.40 -14.63
CA PHE A 160 10.96 -13.33 -13.79
C PHE A 160 10.00 -14.17 -12.95
N ASP A 161 10.33 -15.44 -12.71
CA ASP A 161 9.72 -16.20 -11.63
C ASP A 161 10.37 -15.86 -10.27
N LEU A 162 9.89 -16.49 -9.20
CA LEU A 162 10.41 -16.29 -7.85
C LEU A 162 11.85 -16.81 -7.66
N SER A 163 12.32 -17.68 -8.56
CA SER A 163 13.69 -18.21 -8.54
C SER A 163 14.65 -17.35 -9.39
N GLY A 164 14.16 -16.28 -10.02
CA GLY A 164 14.95 -15.43 -10.92
C GLY A 164 15.11 -15.98 -12.33
N ASN A 165 14.36 -17.03 -12.71
CA ASN A 165 14.36 -17.55 -14.07
C ASN A 165 13.66 -16.57 -15.01
N ILE A 166 14.15 -16.48 -16.25
CA ILE A 166 13.66 -15.57 -17.29
C ILE A 166 12.56 -16.27 -18.08
N ILE A 167 11.34 -15.76 -18.00
CA ILE A 167 10.16 -16.25 -18.72
C ILE A 167 9.89 -15.31 -19.90
N ILE A 168 9.98 -15.80 -21.13
CA ILE A 168 9.84 -15.00 -22.35
C ILE A 168 8.62 -15.47 -23.15
N SER A 169 7.79 -14.53 -23.59
CA SER A 169 6.72 -14.81 -24.56
C SER A 169 7.32 -14.94 -25.96
N ASP A 170 7.38 -16.16 -26.50
CA ASP A 170 7.92 -16.47 -27.83
C ASP A 170 6.77 -16.51 -28.85
N THR A 171 6.43 -15.34 -29.39
CA THR A 171 5.15 -15.12 -30.08
C THR A 171 4.99 -15.98 -31.34
N ASN A 172 6.01 -16.07 -32.19
CA ASN A 172 5.88 -16.84 -33.43
C ASN A 172 5.96 -18.35 -33.21
N ASN A 173 6.59 -18.78 -32.12
CA ASN A 173 6.58 -20.18 -31.71
C ASN A 173 5.34 -20.55 -30.89
N HIS A 174 4.44 -19.59 -30.63
CA HIS A 174 3.20 -19.81 -29.90
C HIS A 174 3.42 -20.47 -28.52
N CYS A 175 4.50 -20.09 -27.85
CA CYS A 175 4.87 -20.68 -26.57
C CYS A 175 5.44 -19.63 -25.61
N ILE A 176 5.52 -20.02 -24.35
CA ILE A 176 6.29 -19.32 -23.33
C ILE A 176 7.55 -20.15 -23.11
N LYS A 177 8.74 -19.53 -23.17
CA LYS A 177 10.01 -20.21 -22.91
C LYS A 177 10.60 -19.74 -21.60
N ILE A 178 11.12 -20.67 -20.82
CA ILE A 178 11.67 -20.42 -19.49
C ILE A 178 13.14 -20.75 -19.52
N PHE A 179 13.97 -19.81 -19.07
CA PHE A 179 15.42 -19.93 -19.01
C PHE A 179 15.91 -19.66 -17.60
N THR A 180 17.02 -20.27 -17.21
CA THR A 180 17.72 -19.90 -15.98
C THR A 180 18.21 -18.45 -16.03
N GLN A 181 18.65 -17.91 -14.90
CA GLN A 181 19.26 -16.57 -14.86
C GLN A 181 20.54 -16.48 -15.71
N SER A 182 21.26 -17.58 -15.90
CA SER A 182 22.43 -17.68 -16.80
C SER A 182 22.05 -17.83 -18.28
N GLY A 183 20.76 -17.96 -18.60
CA GLY A 183 20.23 -18.09 -19.95
C GLY A 183 20.19 -19.53 -20.49
N GLU A 184 20.29 -20.53 -19.62
CA GLU A 184 20.11 -21.93 -20.00
C GLU A 184 18.62 -22.25 -20.15
N PHE A 185 18.24 -22.92 -21.23
CA PHE A 185 16.85 -23.30 -21.46
C PHE A 185 16.39 -24.37 -20.46
N ILE A 186 15.28 -24.10 -19.77
CA ILE A 186 14.67 -25.04 -18.82
C ILE A 186 13.58 -25.84 -19.54
N HIS A 187 12.51 -25.18 -19.96
CA HIS A 187 11.40 -25.78 -20.69
C HIS A 187 10.52 -24.73 -21.39
N SER A 188 9.56 -25.19 -22.18
CA SER A 188 8.57 -24.34 -22.84
C SER A 188 7.15 -24.80 -22.53
N ILE A 189 6.22 -23.86 -22.44
CA ILE A 189 4.80 -24.09 -22.20
C ILE A 189 4.00 -23.63 -23.42
N GLY A 190 3.12 -24.49 -23.91
CA GLY A 190 2.25 -24.25 -25.07
C GLY A 190 2.87 -24.62 -26.41
N CYS A 191 2.00 -24.84 -27.39
CA CYS A 191 2.32 -25.08 -28.79
C CYS A 191 1.21 -24.53 -29.69
N LYS A 192 1.45 -24.49 -31.01
CA LYS A 192 0.49 -23.98 -31.99
C LYS A 192 -0.72 -24.92 -32.13
N GLY A 193 -1.93 -24.43 -31.83
CA GLY A 193 -3.17 -25.12 -32.17
C GLY A 193 -4.46 -24.50 -31.57
N LYS A 194 -5.59 -25.23 -31.68
CA LYS A 194 -6.98 -24.84 -31.35
C LYS A 194 -7.60 -25.53 -30.10
N LYS A 195 -6.87 -26.34 -29.33
CA LYS A 195 -7.34 -27.14 -28.17
C LYS A 195 -6.92 -26.54 -26.82
N LYS A 196 -7.43 -27.11 -25.71
CA LYS A 196 -7.30 -26.66 -24.31
C LYS A 196 -5.86 -26.60 -23.73
N GLU A 197 -4.82 -26.88 -24.52
CA GLU A 197 -3.40 -26.79 -24.13
C GLU A 197 -2.56 -26.01 -25.15
N GLU A 198 -3.21 -25.39 -26.14
CA GLU A 198 -2.57 -24.74 -27.30
C GLU A 198 -2.72 -23.21 -27.21
N LEU A 199 -1.63 -22.46 -27.43
CA LEU A 199 -1.62 -20.99 -27.32
C LEU A 199 -1.72 -20.37 -28.72
N SER A 200 -2.60 -19.39 -28.91
CA SER A 200 -2.69 -18.61 -30.16
C SER A 200 -2.17 -17.20 -29.93
N TYR A 201 -0.91 -16.96 -30.32
CA TYR A 201 -0.20 -15.68 -30.22
C TYR A 201 -0.20 -15.09 -28.80
N PRO A 202 0.59 -15.64 -27.86
CA PRO A 202 0.60 -15.13 -26.49
C PRO A 202 1.22 -13.73 -26.43
N TYR A 203 0.36 -12.72 -26.20
CA TYR A 203 0.76 -11.37 -25.83
C TYR A 203 0.71 -11.25 -24.29
N GLY A 204 1.82 -11.60 -23.65
CA GLY A 204 2.01 -11.49 -22.19
C GLY A 204 1.47 -12.67 -21.36
N PRO A 205 2.19 -13.15 -20.34
CA PRO A 205 1.68 -14.17 -19.42
C PRO A 205 0.66 -13.55 -18.46
N LYS A 206 -0.57 -14.08 -18.45
CA LYS A 206 -1.54 -13.92 -17.35
C LYS A 206 -1.67 -15.28 -16.64
N PRO A 207 -1.53 -15.35 -15.31
CA PRO A 207 -1.79 -16.60 -14.60
C PRO A 207 -3.31 -16.75 -14.41
N ARG A 208 -3.94 -17.75 -15.03
CA ARG A 208 -5.27 -18.24 -14.62
C ARG A 208 -5.37 -19.77 -14.69
N GLU A 209 -5.90 -20.28 -13.58
CA GLU A 209 -6.17 -21.66 -13.13
C GLU A 209 -4.95 -22.55 -12.88
N PHE A 210 -4.50 -22.55 -11.62
CA PHE A 210 -3.59 -23.56 -11.11
C PHE A 210 -4.25 -24.95 -11.15
N THR A 211 -3.58 -25.88 -11.81
CA THR A 211 -3.74 -27.32 -11.63
C THR A 211 -3.59 -27.71 -10.16
N GLU A 212 -4.02 -28.91 -9.78
CA GLU A 212 -3.88 -29.42 -8.42
C GLU A 212 -2.42 -29.38 -7.92
N ILE A 213 -1.47 -29.71 -8.81
CA ILE A 213 -0.02 -29.66 -8.55
C ILE A 213 0.44 -28.22 -8.31
N GLU A 214 -0.03 -27.26 -9.11
CA GLU A 214 0.34 -25.86 -8.93
C GLU A 214 -0.29 -25.25 -7.68
N ARG A 215 -1.51 -25.65 -7.31
CA ARG A 215 -2.15 -25.26 -6.04
C ARG A 215 -1.35 -25.79 -4.85
N TYR A 216 -0.97 -27.07 -4.90
CA TYR A 216 -0.09 -27.68 -3.90
C TYR A 216 1.21 -26.89 -3.79
N SER A 217 1.90 -26.69 -4.91
CA SER A 217 3.18 -25.97 -4.94
C SER A 217 3.05 -24.55 -4.41
N PHE A 218 1.98 -23.83 -4.77
CA PHE A 218 1.71 -22.49 -4.28
C PHE A 218 1.50 -22.46 -2.77
N GLN A 219 0.59 -23.29 -2.24
CA GLN A 219 0.30 -23.33 -0.80
C GLN A 219 1.50 -23.81 0.02
N PHE A 220 2.23 -24.80 -0.49
CA PHE A 220 3.47 -25.29 0.12
C PHE A 220 4.52 -24.17 0.22
N ASN A 221 4.79 -23.46 -0.89
CA ASN A 221 5.76 -22.37 -0.87
C ASN A 221 5.30 -21.18 -0.02
N LEU A 222 4.01 -20.86 -0.04
CA LEU A 222 3.44 -19.82 0.82
C LEU A 222 3.64 -20.16 2.30
N LEU A 223 3.30 -21.38 2.72
CA LEU A 223 3.48 -21.83 4.09
C LEU A 223 4.97 -21.85 4.47
N LYS A 224 5.85 -22.32 3.59
CA LYS A 224 7.30 -22.25 3.78
C LYS A 224 7.80 -20.83 4.01
N THR A 225 7.30 -19.86 3.24
CA THR A 225 7.64 -18.45 3.41
C THR A 225 7.15 -17.90 4.75
N ILE A 226 5.91 -18.20 5.15
CA ILE A 226 5.37 -17.78 6.45
C ILE A 226 6.27 -18.31 7.57
N LEU A 227 6.57 -19.60 7.58
CA LEU A 227 7.41 -20.23 8.59
C LEU A 227 8.80 -19.61 8.67
N GLN A 228 9.44 -19.33 7.53
CA GLN A 228 10.76 -18.72 7.48
C GLN A 228 10.75 -17.27 7.98
N LEU A 229 9.74 -16.48 7.60
CA LEU A 229 9.60 -15.09 8.04
C LEU A 229 9.38 -15.04 9.55
N GLU A 230 8.45 -15.82 10.08
CA GLU A 230 8.18 -15.90 11.51
C GLU A 230 9.44 -16.30 12.29
N LYS A 231 10.14 -17.35 11.83
CA LYS A 231 11.40 -17.79 12.45
C LYS A 231 12.47 -16.70 12.45
N THR A 232 12.59 -15.95 11.36
CA THR A 232 13.55 -14.84 11.27
C THR A 232 13.26 -13.76 12.30
N PHE A 233 11.99 -13.39 12.48
CA PHE A 233 11.59 -12.41 13.50
C PHE A 233 11.74 -12.93 14.92
N GLU A 234 11.46 -14.21 15.17
CA GLU A 234 11.71 -14.87 16.46
C GLU A 234 13.20 -14.83 16.83
N ASP A 235 14.08 -15.17 15.88
CA ASP A 235 15.53 -15.14 16.10
C ASP A 235 16.00 -13.71 16.42
N LEU A 236 15.54 -12.72 15.66
CA LEU A 236 15.84 -11.31 15.94
C LEU A 236 15.33 -10.86 17.31
N ALA A 237 14.14 -11.30 17.71
CA ALA A 237 13.57 -10.99 19.01
C ALA A 237 14.38 -11.63 20.16
N GLN A 238 14.91 -12.84 19.98
CA GLN A 238 15.76 -13.50 20.98
C GLN A 238 17.07 -12.74 21.24
N PHE A 239 17.64 -12.11 20.22
CA PHE A 239 18.84 -11.28 20.37
C PHE A 239 18.55 -9.85 20.87
N SER A 240 17.29 -9.45 20.91
CA SER A 240 16.88 -8.13 21.39
C SER A 240 17.01 -8.04 22.91
N LYS A 241 17.55 -6.92 23.40
CA LYS A 241 17.56 -6.58 24.84
C LYS A 241 16.26 -5.90 25.30
N GLN A 242 15.31 -5.71 24.40
CA GLN A 242 14.04 -5.03 24.67
C GLN A 242 12.89 -6.02 24.56
N ASN A 243 11.78 -5.72 25.26
CA ASN A 243 10.54 -6.48 25.11
C ASN A 243 10.04 -6.39 23.66
N CYS A 244 9.82 -7.54 23.02
CA CYS A 244 9.39 -7.63 21.65
C CYS A 244 7.99 -8.25 21.56
N ILE A 245 7.16 -7.69 20.68
CA ILE A 245 5.90 -8.27 20.25
C ILE A 245 6.03 -8.53 18.75
N ILE A 246 5.81 -9.78 18.34
CA ILE A 246 5.78 -10.17 16.93
C ILE A 246 4.31 -10.26 16.52
N ILE A 247 3.94 -9.55 15.46
CA ILE A 247 2.59 -9.58 14.88
C ILE A 247 2.70 -10.27 13.53
N CYS A 248 2.10 -11.46 13.41
CA CYS A 248 2.03 -12.20 12.17
C CYS A 248 0.77 -11.80 11.41
N ASP A 249 0.95 -11.20 10.23
CA ASP A 249 -0.16 -10.94 9.31
C ASP A 249 -0.41 -12.23 8.51
N ARG A 250 -1.48 -12.95 8.89
CA ARG A 250 -1.85 -14.32 8.46
C ARG A 250 -1.08 -15.43 9.19
N GLY A 251 -1.80 -16.43 9.70
CA GLY A 251 -1.20 -17.56 10.42
C GLY A 251 -1.14 -18.84 9.59
N THR A 252 -0.31 -19.80 10.03
CA THR A 252 -0.05 -21.07 9.31
C THR A 252 -1.31 -21.87 8.99
N MET A 253 -2.28 -21.91 9.91
CA MET A 253 -3.51 -22.69 9.71
C MET A 253 -4.42 -22.11 8.62
N ASP A 254 -4.24 -20.86 8.21
CA ASP A 254 -5.04 -20.25 7.12
C ASP A 254 -4.81 -20.97 5.79
N ALA A 255 -3.63 -21.58 5.59
CA ALA A 255 -3.33 -22.35 4.38
C ALA A 255 -4.20 -23.61 4.25
N SER A 256 -4.62 -24.21 5.37
CA SER A 256 -5.45 -25.42 5.39
C SER A 256 -6.81 -25.21 4.72
N VAL A 257 -7.38 -24.00 4.79
CA VAL A 257 -8.67 -23.64 4.16
C VAL A 257 -8.62 -23.69 2.63
N TYR A 258 -7.42 -23.58 2.06
CA TYR A 258 -7.21 -23.59 0.61
C TYR A 258 -6.71 -24.94 0.09
N CYS A 259 -6.63 -25.96 0.96
CA CYS A 259 -6.17 -27.31 0.67
C CYS A 259 -7.31 -28.29 0.95
N ASP A 260 -7.39 -29.40 0.20
CA ASP A 260 -8.14 -30.57 0.67
C ASP A 260 -7.35 -31.30 1.77
N GLU A 261 -8.01 -32.22 2.48
CA GLU A 261 -7.42 -32.95 3.61
C GLU A 261 -6.16 -33.73 3.20
N GLY A 262 -6.16 -34.38 2.03
CA GLY A 262 -5.02 -35.15 1.55
C GLY A 262 -3.81 -34.27 1.20
N MET A 263 -4.07 -33.12 0.59
CA MET A 263 -3.08 -32.09 0.31
C MET A 263 -2.46 -31.54 1.59
N TRP A 264 -3.28 -31.20 2.57
CA TRP A 264 -2.81 -30.65 3.85
C TRP A 264 -1.96 -31.66 4.63
N ASP A 265 -2.43 -32.91 4.74
CA ASP A 265 -1.68 -33.99 5.40
C ASP A 265 -0.34 -34.26 4.74
N LYS A 266 -0.29 -34.19 3.40
CA LYS A 266 0.96 -34.31 2.65
C LYS A 266 1.92 -33.17 2.99
N MET A 267 1.45 -31.92 3.03
CA MET A 267 2.29 -30.78 3.42
C MET A 267 2.83 -30.94 4.84
N MET A 268 1.99 -31.33 5.81
CA MET A 268 2.44 -31.53 7.20
C MET A 268 3.57 -32.56 7.29
N LYS A 269 3.46 -33.67 6.55
CA LYS A 269 4.53 -34.68 6.46
C LYS A 269 5.81 -34.12 5.85
N GLU A 270 5.70 -33.35 4.76
CA GLU A 270 6.87 -32.74 4.10
C GLU A 270 7.56 -31.67 4.96
N PHE A 271 6.80 -30.93 5.77
CA PHE A 271 7.34 -30.00 6.76
C PHE A 271 7.80 -30.68 8.07
N ASN A 272 7.62 -32.00 8.20
CA ASN A 272 7.90 -32.76 9.41
C ASN A 272 7.25 -32.13 10.67
N THR A 273 5.96 -31.84 10.56
CA THR A 273 5.15 -31.15 11.57
C THR A 273 3.73 -31.70 11.62
N ASP A 274 2.89 -31.16 12.49
CA ASP A 274 1.48 -31.51 12.61
C ASP A 274 0.61 -30.28 12.93
N CYS A 275 -0.72 -30.48 12.94
CA CYS A 275 -1.67 -29.42 13.24
C CYS A 275 -1.55 -28.86 14.66
N VAL A 276 -1.10 -29.65 15.65
CA VAL A 276 -0.93 -29.18 17.03
C VAL A 276 0.27 -28.24 17.11
N ALA A 277 1.38 -28.60 16.48
CA ALA A 277 2.55 -27.73 16.38
C ALA A 277 2.24 -26.44 15.61
N MET A 278 1.52 -26.54 14.48
CA MET A 278 1.16 -25.40 13.64
C MET A 278 0.14 -24.47 14.27
N ARG A 279 -0.86 -25.02 14.97
CA ARG A 279 -1.93 -24.26 15.61
C ARG A 279 -1.50 -23.81 17.00
N ASP A 280 -1.22 -24.74 17.91
CA ASP A 280 -1.21 -24.55 19.37
C ASP A 280 0.15 -24.12 19.91
N ALA A 281 1.23 -24.72 19.42
CA ALA A 281 2.57 -24.46 19.95
C ALA A 281 3.18 -23.15 19.42
N ARG A 282 2.71 -22.68 18.26
CA ARG A 282 3.36 -21.59 17.52
C ARG A 282 2.90 -20.20 17.96
N TYR A 283 1.63 -20.03 18.28
CA TYR A 283 1.04 -18.73 18.53
C TYR A 283 0.64 -18.57 20.00
N ASN A 284 1.00 -17.44 20.61
CA ASN A 284 0.56 -17.18 21.98
C ASN A 284 -0.88 -16.66 22.06
N LEU A 285 -1.38 -16.08 20.97
CA LEU A 285 -2.73 -15.53 20.81
C LEU A 285 -3.11 -15.47 19.34
N ILE A 286 -4.30 -15.94 19.00
CA ILE A 286 -4.91 -15.76 17.69
C ILE A 286 -5.95 -14.65 17.79
N ILE A 287 -5.89 -13.67 16.88
CA ILE A 287 -6.89 -12.60 16.78
C ILE A 287 -7.57 -12.74 15.43
N HIS A 288 -8.82 -13.22 15.43
CA HIS A 288 -9.63 -13.31 14.23
C HIS A 288 -10.41 -12.00 14.04
N LEU A 289 -10.02 -11.20 13.04
CA LEU A 289 -10.78 -10.03 12.64
C LEU A 289 -11.90 -10.45 11.69
N VAL A 290 -13.14 -10.43 12.16
CA VAL A 290 -14.30 -10.79 11.34
C VAL A 290 -14.36 -9.88 10.12
N THR A 291 -14.50 -10.47 8.93
CA THR A 291 -14.66 -9.75 7.67
C THR A 291 -15.74 -8.68 7.77
N ALA A 292 -15.52 -7.50 7.17
CA ALA A 292 -16.53 -6.45 7.14
C ALA A 292 -17.80 -6.90 6.39
N ALA A 293 -17.76 -7.98 5.59
CA ALA A 293 -18.97 -8.51 4.97
C ALA A 293 -20.00 -8.98 6.01
N ASP A 294 -19.54 -9.47 7.15
CA ASP A 294 -20.37 -9.94 8.26
C ASP A 294 -20.63 -8.77 9.24
N GLY A 295 -21.88 -8.35 9.38
CA GLY A 295 -22.28 -7.26 10.30
C GLY A 295 -21.93 -5.82 9.87
N ALA A 296 -21.11 -5.62 8.82
CA ALA A 296 -20.70 -4.31 8.31
C ALA A 296 -20.72 -4.23 6.77
N SER A 297 -21.60 -5.02 6.13
CA SER A 297 -21.56 -5.32 4.68
C SER A 297 -21.54 -4.08 3.78
N HIS A 298 -22.17 -2.98 4.19
CA HIS A 298 -22.16 -1.73 3.44
C HIS A 298 -20.75 -1.12 3.29
N PHE A 299 -19.87 -1.29 4.29
CA PHE A 299 -18.45 -0.92 4.18
C PHE A 299 -17.69 -1.91 3.31
N TYR A 300 -18.04 -3.20 3.36
CA TYR A 300 -17.44 -4.23 2.52
C TYR A 300 -17.72 -3.99 1.03
N LEU A 301 -18.96 -3.67 0.68
CA LEU A 301 -19.39 -3.37 -0.70
C LEU A 301 -18.76 -2.06 -1.22
N LYS A 302 -18.73 -1.00 -0.40
CA LYS A 302 -18.01 0.25 -0.75
C LYS A 302 -16.49 0.06 -0.85
N ALA A 303 -15.93 -0.84 -0.05
CA ALA A 303 -14.53 -1.21 -0.19
C ALA A 303 -14.29 -1.96 -1.50
N LYS A 304 -15.23 -2.79 -1.98
CA LYS A 304 -15.16 -3.43 -3.31
C LYS A 304 -15.11 -2.40 -4.45
N GLU A 305 -15.86 -1.30 -4.34
CA GLU A 305 -15.78 -0.16 -5.29
C GLU A 305 -14.39 0.52 -5.30
N ASN A 306 -13.61 0.42 -4.21
CA ASN A 306 -12.32 1.10 -4.06
C ASN A 306 -11.10 0.15 -3.95
N ASN A 307 -11.32 -1.16 -3.89
CA ASN A 307 -10.30 -2.20 -3.76
C ASN A 307 -10.51 -3.27 -4.83
N PRO A 308 -9.91 -3.10 -6.02
CA PRO A 308 -10.13 -3.97 -7.18
C PRO A 308 -9.56 -5.39 -7.03
N VAL A 309 -8.90 -5.69 -5.90
CA VAL A 309 -8.31 -7.01 -5.60
C VAL A 309 -9.31 -7.93 -4.89
N ARG A 310 -10.39 -7.37 -4.30
CA ARG A 310 -11.40 -8.13 -3.55
C ARG A 310 -12.50 -8.62 -4.49
N THR A 311 -12.42 -9.88 -4.89
CA THR A 311 -13.28 -10.45 -5.94
C THR A 311 -14.51 -11.14 -5.38
N GLU A 312 -14.43 -11.68 -4.16
CA GLU A 312 -15.50 -12.44 -3.54
C GLU A 312 -16.76 -11.58 -3.28
N SER A 313 -17.94 -12.21 -3.34
CA SER A 313 -19.20 -11.59 -2.90
C SER A 313 -19.20 -11.42 -1.37
N ALA A 314 -20.13 -10.63 -0.83
CA ALA A 314 -20.26 -10.51 0.62
C ALA A 314 -20.54 -11.88 1.26
N ASP A 315 -21.40 -12.70 0.66
CA ASP A 315 -21.72 -14.04 1.16
C ASP A 315 -20.52 -14.99 1.07
N GLU A 316 -19.79 -14.98 -0.05
CA GLU A 316 -18.56 -15.77 -0.21
C GLU A 316 -17.48 -15.36 0.80
N ALA A 317 -17.36 -14.07 1.09
CA ALA A 317 -16.44 -13.55 2.10
C ALA A 317 -16.81 -14.03 3.50
N ILE A 318 -18.12 -14.05 3.83
CA ILE A 318 -18.62 -14.58 5.11
C ILE A 318 -18.34 -16.08 5.20
N GLN A 319 -18.57 -16.83 4.12
CA GLN A 319 -18.28 -18.27 4.09
C GLN A 319 -16.79 -18.55 4.29
N LEU A 320 -15.92 -17.82 3.57
CA LEU A 320 -14.47 -17.95 3.71
C LEU A 320 -13.99 -17.53 5.12
N ASP A 321 -14.51 -16.43 5.67
CA ASP A 321 -14.22 -16.00 7.04
C ASP A 321 -14.57 -17.10 8.06
N ASN A 322 -15.71 -17.76 7.88
CA ASN A 322 -16.12 -18.87 8.73
C ASN A 322 -15.23 -20.12 8.59
N LEU A 323 -14.70 -20.39 7.39
CA LEU A 323 -13.73 -21.47 7.20
C LEU A 323 -12.39 -21.15 7.88
N LEU A 324 -11.88 -19.93 7.72
CA LEU A 324 -10.67 -19.45 8.40
C LEU A 324 -10.84 -19.51 9.92
N LYS A 325 -11.97 -19.04 10.44
CA LYS A 325 -12.31 -19.13 11.86
C LYS A 325 -12.30 -20.58 12.36
N LYS A 326 -12.84 -21.51 11.58
CA LYS A 326 -12.86 -22.95 11.89
C LYS A 326 -11.46 -23.57 11.89
N ALA A 327 -10.56 -23.14 11.01
CA ALA A 327 -9.19 -23.68 10.95
C ALA A 327 -8.40 -23.46 12.26
N TRP A 328 -8.77 -22.44 13.04
CA TRP A 328 -8.15 -22.13 14.34
C TRP A 328 -8.89 -22.74 15.55
N VAL A 329 -10.00 -23.46 15.33
CA VAL A 329 -10.71 -24.14 16.42
C VAL A 329 -9.78 -25.18 17.06
N GLY A 330 -9.70 -25.14 18.39
CA GLY A 330 -8.82 -25.98 19.20
C GLY A 330 -7.63 -25.22 19.81
N HIS A 331 -7.27 -24.06 19.27
CA HIS A 331 -6.24 -23.21 19.88
C HIS A 331 -6.70 -22.70 21.26
N PRO A 332 -5.86 -22.74 22.31
CA PRO A 332 -6.28 -22.37 23.67
C PRO A 332 -6.60 -20.88 23.86
N TYR A 333 -6.08 -20.01 22.99
CA TYR A 333 -6.23 -18.56 23.08
C TYR A 333 -6.65 -17.97 21.73
N VAL A 334 -7.96 -17.84 21.51
CA VAL A 334 -8.52 -17.24 20.29
C VAL A 334 -9.48 -16.13 20.68
N GLU A 335 -9.23 -14.94 20.14
CA GLU A 335 -10.06 -13.76 20.32
C GLU A 335 -10.72 -13.40 18.99
N VAL A 336 -12.05 -13.40 18.95
CA VAL A 336 -12.81 -13.05 17.74
C VAL A 336 -13.32 -11.62 17.89
N ILE A 337 -12.86 -10.74 17.00
CA ILE A 337 -13.24 -9.33 17.00
C ILE A 337 -14.22 -9.07 15.85
N ASP A 338 -15.50 -9.01 16.20
CA ASP A 338 -16.63 -8.73 15.32
C ASP A 338 -16.66 -7.28 14.79
N ASN A 339 -17.75 -6.89 14.12
CA ASN A 339 -17.98 -5.54 13.59
C ASN A 339 -19.05 -4.75 14.37
N SER A 340 -19.25 -5.05 15.66
CA SER A 340 -20.22 -4.35 16.53
C SER A 340 -19.86 -2.88 16.80
N THR A 341 -18.61 -2.49 16.57
CA THR A 341 -18.10 -1.11 16.72
C THR A 341 -17.60 -0.56 15.40
N ASP A 342 -17.33 0.74 15.37
CA ASP A 342 -16.56 1.35 14.29
C ASP A 342 -15.13 0.78 14.19
N PHE A 343 -14.41 1.15 13.13
CA PHE A 343 -13.06 0.63 12.87
C PHE A 343 -12.10 0.95 14.03
N ASP A 344 -12.16 2.15 14.59
CA ASP A 344 -11.29 2.53 15.71
C ASP A 344 -11.62 1.74 16.98
N GLY A 345 -12.90 1.48 17.28
CA GLY A 345 -13.35 0.60 18.35
C GLY A 345 -12.90 -0.84 18.15
N LYS A 346 -12.99 -1.35 16.92
CA LYS A 346 -12.54 -2.70 16.56
C LYS A 346 -11.04 -2.86 16.81
N ILE A 347 -10.23 -1.92 16.33
CA ILE A 347 -8.78 -1.90 16.59
C ILE A 347 -8.46 -1.70 18.08
N ARG A 348 -9.34 -1.05 18.85
CA ARG A 348 -9.15 -0.91 20.30
C ARG A 348 -9.33 -2.24 21.02
N ARG A 349 -10.38 -3.01 20.69
CA ARG A 349 -10.58 -4.38 21.19
C ARG A 349 -9.42 -5.30 20.86
N VAL A 350 -8.81 -5.15 19.68
CA VAL A 350 -7.57 -5.87 19.32
C VAL A 350 -6.42 -5.53 20.27
N LYS A 351 -6.19 -4.23 20.53
CA LYS A 351 -5.12 -3.81 21.45
C LYS A 351 -5.40 -4.29 22.88
N GLU A 352 -6.65 -4.24 23.30
CA GLU A 352 -7.07 -4.72 24.63
C GLU A 352 -6.79 -6.22 24.78
N ALA A 353 -7.16 -7.05 23.81
CA ALA A 353 -6.85 -8.47 23.77
C ALA A 353 -5.33 -8.75 23.85
N ILE A 354 -4.53 -8.00 23.08
CA ILE A 354 -3.06 -8.12 23.12
C ILE A 354 -2.53 -7.73 24.51
N CYS A 355 -2.92 -6.57 25.04
CA CYS A 355 -2.48 -6.06 26.33
C CYS A 355 -2.85 -7.00 27.49
N ALA A 356 -4.09 -7.53 27.49
CA ALA A 356 -4.54 -8.52 28.46
C ALA A 356 -3.67 -9.79 28.40
N ARG A 357 -3.35 -10.27 27.19
CA ARG A 357 -2.55 -11.48 27.01
C ARG A 357 -1.10 -11.36 27.49
N ILE A 358 -0.51 -10.18 27.34
CA ILE A 358 0.87 -9.89 27.76
C ILE A 358 0.95 -9.32 29.18
N GLY A 359 -0.19 -9.10 29.86
CA GLY A 359 -0.26 -8.61 31.23
C GLY A 359 0.05 -7.11 31.40
N ILE A 360 -0.18 -6.28 30.38
CA ILE A 360 -0.05 -4.82 30.49
C ILE A 360 -1.38 -4.24 30.96
N ASP A 361 -1.37 -3.62 32.14
CA ASP A 361 -2.49 -2.82 32.63
C ASP A 361 -2.56 -1.47 31.89
N VAL A 362 -3.62 -1.32 31.10
CA VAL A 362 -3.93 -0.13 30.31
C VAL A 362 -5.01 0.75 30.94
N GLY A 363 -5.49 0.41 32.14
CA GLY A 363 -6.65 1.04 32.76
C GLY A 363 -7.87 0.98 31.85
N ASP A 364 -8.63 2.07 31.78
CA ASP A 364 -9.85 2.15 30.97
C ASP A 364 -9.61 2.69 29.54
N ARG A 365 -8.35 2.93 29.18
CA ARG A 365 -7.97 3.60 27.93
C ARG A 365 -8.42 2.84 26.69
N LEU A 366 -8.31 1.51 26.72
CA LEU A 366 -8.67 0.63 25.61
C LEU A 366 -10.11 0.11 25.71
N HIS A 367 -10.85 0.46 26.76
CA HIS A 367 -12.23 0.03 26.92
C HIS A 367 -13.11 0.53 25.76
N ILE A 368 -14.16 -0.22 25.42
CA ILE A 368 -15.08 0.11 24.33
C ILE A 368 -15.76 1.48 24.51
N GLU A 369 -16.09 1.85 25.75
CA GLU A 369 -16.67 3.15 26.11
C GLU A 369 -15.64 4.29 26.18
N SER A 370 -14.35 4.00 26.00
CA SER A 370 -13.31 5.02 26.01
C SER A 370 -13.53 6.00 24.86
N LYS A 371 -13.58 7.29 25.16
CA LYS A 371 -13.72 8.34 24.14
C LYS A 371 -12.64 9.38 24.31
N LYS A 372 -12.35 10.07 23.21
CA LYS A 372 -11.43 11.20 23.25
C LYS A 372 -12.07 12.33 24.04
N ARG A 373 -11.53 12.65 25.21
CA ARG A 373 -11.95 13.79 26.03
C ARG A 373 -11.03 14.98 25.80
N LYS A 374 -11.61 16.18 25.85
CA LYS A 374 -10.92 17.44 25.61
C LYS A 374 -11.21 18.41 26.75
N PHE A 375 -10.18 19.00 27.31
CA PHE A 375 -10.29 19.96 28.39
C PHE A 375 -9.66 21.28 27.96
N LEU A 376 -10.39 22.38 28.15
CA LEU A 376 -9.87 23.72 27.93
C LEU A 376 -9.02 24.10 29.14
N ILE A 377 -7.78 24.52 28.90
CA ILE A 377 -6.80 24.81 29.94
C ILE A 377 -6.52 26.31 29.97
N GLN A 378 -6.36 26.86 31.18
CA GLN A 378 -5.97 28.26 31.37
C GLN A 378 -4.52 28.50 30.88
N SER A 379 -4.26 29.67 30.29
CA SER A 379 -2.94 30.02 29.76
C SER A 379 -1.87 30.13 30.85
N GLN A 380 -0.64 29.70 30.50
CA GLN A 380 0.62 29.73 31.27
C GLN A 380 0.84 28.57 32.25
N ILE A 381 1.55 27.54 31.78
CA ILE A 381 2.04 26.43 32.62
C ILE A 381 3.57 26.43 32.45
N PRO A 382 4.36 26.63 33.52
CA PRO A 382 5.80 26.52 33.48
C PRO A 382 6.24 25.13 33.00
N ASP A 383 7.34 25.05 32.27
CA ASP A 383 7.84 23.78 31.72
C ASP A 383 8.31 22.83 32.83
N GLU A 384 8.73 23.39 33.97
CA GLU A 384 9.23 22.68 35.15
C GLU A 384 8.16 21.85 35.86
N GLU A 385 6.89 22.20 35.69
CA GLU A 385 5.75 21.47 36.27
C GLU A 385 5.42 20.19 35.49
N PHE A 386 5.89 20.08 34.24
CA PHE A 386 5.60 18.91 33.43
C PHE A 386 6.54 17.74 33.76
N PRO A 387 6.02 16.49 33.79
CA PRO A 387 6.87 15.32 33.71
C PRO A 387 7.59 15.29 32.35
N THR A 388 8.46 14.31 32.12
CA THR A 388 9.15 14.16 30.84
C THR A 388 8.19 14.29 29.66
N PHE A 389 8.46 15.26 28.79
CA PHE A 389 7.60 15.63 27.68
C PHE A 389 8.36 15.75 26.36
N GLN A 390 7.62 15.72 25.25
CA GLN A 390 8.12 16.06 23.92
C GLN A 390 7.17 17.00 23.21
N ASP A 391 7.73 18.05 22.60
CA ASP A 391 6.99 19.06 21.84
C ASP A 391 7.08 18.79 20.34
N PHE A 392 5.96 18.97 19.65
CA PHE A 392 5.88 18.82 18.21
C PHE A 392 5.22 20.04 17.58
N ASP A 393 5.87 20.59 16.56
CA ASP A 393 5.26 21.58 15.69
C ASP A 393 4.21 20.90 14.83
N VAL A 394 2.98 21.42 14.87
CA VAL A 394 1.87 20.90 14.08
C VAL A 394 1.20 22.02 13.30
N ARG A 395 1.11 21.83 11.98
CA ARG A 395 0.35 22.68 11.07
C ARG A 395 -0.77 21.88 10.41
N HIS A 396 -1.96 22.46 10.35
CA HIS A 396 -3.07 21.95 9.57
C HIS A 396 -3.53 22.96 8.53
N ASP A 397 -3.84 22.48 7.34
CA ASP A 397 -4.46 23.26 6.27
C ASP A 397 -5.68 22.48 5.75
N TYR A 398 -6.79 23.19 5.51
CA TYR A 398 -7.97 22.63 4.87
C TYR A 398 -7.92 22.93 3.38
N LEU A 399 -8.32 21.97 2.55
CA LEU A 399 -8.34 22.10 1.09
C LEU A 399 -9.78 22.18 0.61
N ASP A 400 -9.99 22.84 -0.53
CA ASP A 400 -11.29 22.82 -1.19
C ASP A 400 -11.63 21.40 -1.61
N SER A 401 -12.85 20.98 -1.26
CA SER A 401 -13.34 19.67 -1.66
C SER A 401 -14.31 19.80 -2.84
N PRO A 402 -14.15 19.01 -3.92
CA PRO A 402 -15.09 19.01 -5.04
C PRO A 402 -16.46 18.43 -4.66
N ASP A 403 -16.55 17.70 -3.54
CA ASP A 403 -17.78 17.16 -2.98
C ASP A 403 -18.17 17.92 -1.72
N LYS A 404 -19.36 18.56 -1.75
CA LYS A 404 -19.93 19.34 -0.64
C LYS A 404 -20.09 18.53 0.65
N ASN A 405 -20.20 17.21 0.55
CA ASN A 405 -20.32 16.31 1.70
C ASN A 405 -18.96 15.76 2.15
N SER A 406 -17.87 16.45 1.83
CA SER A 406 -16.54 15.99 2.23
C SER A 406 -15.61 17.13 2.62
N GLN A 407 -14.69 16.81 3.52
CA GLN A 407 -13.69 17.72 4.04
C GLN A 407 -12.31 17.10 3.84
N ILE A 408 -11.40 17.87 3.23
CA ILE A 408 -10.02 17.45 3.02
C ILE A 408 -9.12 18.31 3.91
N ARG A 409 -8.23 17.65 4.65
CA ARG A 409 -7.28 18.30 5.54
C ARG A 409 -5.91 17.66 5.43
N ILE A 410 -4.89 18.49 5.23
CA ILE A 410 -3.49 18.07 5.31
C ILE A 410 -2.88 18.50 6.65
N ARG A 411 -1.94 17.70 7.14
CA ARG A 411 -1.22 17.94 8.40
C ARG A 411 0.27 17.73 8.19
N LYS A 412 1.06 18.70 8.65
CA LYS A 412 2.51 18.61 8.85
C LYS A 412 2.77 18.52 10.35
N ARG A 413 3.46 17.49 10.82
CA ARG A 413 3.84 17.30 12.23
C ARG A 413 5.30 16.90 12.34
N GLY A 414 6.06 17.55 13.21
CA GLY A 414 7.49 17.27 13.34
C GLY A 414 8.14 17.97 14.51
N GLN A 415 9.45 17.77 14.63
CA GLN A 415 10.35 18.46 15.55
C GLN A 415 11.75 18.49 14.94
N ASN A 416 12.59 19.46 15.32
CA ASN A 416 13.99 19.56 14.88
C ASN A 416 14.17 19.50 13.34
N GLY A 417 13.29 20.18 12.60
CA GLY A 417 13.35 20.23 11.13
C GLY A 417 12.88 18.97 10.39
N LYS A 418 12.52 17.90 11.09
CA LYS A 418 12.04 16.64 10.49
C LYS A 418 10.53 16.51 10.65
N TYR A 419 9.83 16.26 9.55
CA TYR A 419 8.37 16.28 9.51
C TYR A 419 7.77 15.05 8.83
N ALA A 420 6.64 14.60 9.37
CA ALA A 420 5.73 13.66 8.74
C ALA A 420 4.49 14.41 8.23
N TYR A 421 3.97 13.95 7.08
CA TYR A 421 2.84 14.57 6.40
C TYR A 421 1.71 13.57 6.22
N THR A 422 0.48 14.02 6.46
CA THR A 422 -0.71 13.19 6.30
C THR A 422 -1.83 13.97 5.63
N CYS A 423 -2.54 13.33 4.70
CA CYS A 423 -3.78 13.84 4.13
C CYS A 423 -4.96 13.04 4.69
N THR A 424 -5.98 13.74 5.20
CA THR A 424 -7.21 13.17 5.75
C THR A 424 -8.37 13.63 4.91
N VAL A 425 -9.19 12.69 4.42
CA VAL A 425 -10.45 12.96 3.74
C VAL A 425 -11.57 12.43 4.62
N ARG A 426 -12.46 13.32 5.06
CA ARG A 426 -13.69 12.97 5.78
C ARG A 426 -14.86 13.08 4.83
N ARG A 427 -15.72 12.07 4.77
CA ARG A 427 -16.97 12.10 4.02
C ARG A 427 -18.14 11.91 4.98
N PHE A 428 -19.16 12.75 4.83
CA PHE A 428 -20.38 12.71 5.61
C PHE A 428 -21.44 11.94 4.80
N VAL A 429 -21.75 10.71 5.21
CA VAL A 429 -22.68 9.82 4.50
C VAL A 429 -23.79 9.40 5.44
N LYS A 430 -25.03 9.88 5.19
CA LYS A 430 -26.24 9.49 5.94
C LYS A 430 -26.09 9.51 7.48
N GLY A 431 -25.41 10.51 8.03
CA GLY A 431 -25.19 10.66 9.47
C GLY A 431 -23.91 10.01 10.01
N GLU A 432 -23.21 9.20 9.20
CA GLU A 432 -21.92 8.60 9.56
C GLU A 432 -20.75 9.38 8.94
N ILE A 433 -19.62 9.39 9.64
CA ILE A 433 -18.39 10.04 9.19
C ILE A 433 -17.39 8.97 8.78
N ALA A 434 -17.14 8.84 7.48
CA ALA A 434 -16.07 8.00 6.96
C ALA A 434 -14.77 8.82 6.85
N GLU A 435 -13.75 8.49 7.65
CA GLU A 435 -12.43 9.13 7.61
C GLU A 435 -11.41 8.21 6.92
N MET A 436 -10.80 8.70 5.84
CA MET A 436 -9.64 8.08 5.20
C MET A 436 -8.39 8.91 5.48
N ARG A 437 -7.36 8.28 6.02
CA ARG A 437 -6.07 8.94 6.32
C ARG A 437 -4.94 8.26 5.56
N ARG A 438 -4.19 9.02 4.78
CA ARG A 438 -2.98 8.55 4.08
C ARG A 438 -1.74 9.35 4.48
N GLN A 439 -0.60 8.69 4.55
CA GLN A 439 0.70 9.34 4.65
C GLN A 439 1.08 9.88 3.27
N ILE A 440 1.66 11.08 3.22
CA ILE A 440 2.03 11.76 1.96
C ILE A 440 3.49 12.20 2.02
N THR A 441 4.11 12.40 0.86
CA THR A 441 5.48 12.92 0.81
C THR A 441 5.54 14.43 1.08
N SER A 442 6.73 14.95 1.39
CA SER A 442 6.94 16.41 1.53
C SER A 442 6.56 17.16 0.24
N LYS A 443 6.92 16.61 -0.92
CA LYS A 443 6.61 17.20 -2.23
C LYS A 443 5.10 17.27 -2.47
N GLU A 444 4.36 16.21 -2.16
CA GLU A 444 2.89 16.22 -2.24
C GLU A 444 2.28 17.25 -1.29
N TYR A 445 2.78 17.35 -0.06
CA TYR A 445 2.32 18.36 0.89
C TYR A 445 2.49 19.78 0.34
N ASP A 446 3.66 20.10 -0.22
CA ASP A 446 3.96 21.42 -0.77
C ASP A 446 3.05 21.78 -1.96
N ILE A 447 2.63 20.79 -2.75
CA ILE A 447 1.65 20.98 -3.83
C ILE A 447 0.26 21.22 -3.25
N LEU A 448 -0.17 20.40 -2.30
CA LEU A 448 -1.51 20.47 -1.72
C LEU A 448 -1.73 21.74 -0.90
N VAL A 449 -0.71 22.25 -0.20
CA VAL A 449 -0.80 23.54 0.51
C VAL A 449 -1.16 24.70 -0.42
N ARG A 450 -0.78 24.64 -1.70
CA ARG A 450 -1.14 25.68 -2.69
C ARG A 450 -2.61 25.64 -3.08
N GLN A 451 -3.30 24.53 -2.80
CA GLN A 451 -4.73 24.31 -3.04
C GLN A 451 -5.55 24.48 -1.75
N ARG A 452 -4.99 25.17 -0.74
CA ARG A 452 -5.70 25.46 0.51
C ARG A 452 -6.98 26.24 0.22
N SER A 453 -8.01 25.95 0.99
CA SER A 453 -9.27 26.66 0.92
C SER A 453 -9.08 28.13 1.29
N VAL A 454 -9.78 29.01 0.57
CA VAL A 454 -9.80 30.45 0.87
C VAL A 454 -10.65 30.78 2.10
N ASP A 455 -11.56 29.89 2.50
CA ASP A 455 -12.48 30.09 3.63
C ASP A 455 -11.85 29.72 4.98
N ASN A 456 -10.67 29.07 4.96
CA ASN A 456 -10.01 28.54 6.15
C ASN A 456 -8.56 29.05 6.29
N ALA A 457 -8.27 29.65 7.45
CA ALA A 457 -6.92 29.96 7.87
C ALA A 457 -6.13 28.68 8.23
N PRO A 458 -4.81 28.65 7.98
CA PRO A 458 -3.95 27.62 8.51
C PRO A 458 -3.97 27.62 10.05
N ILE A 459 -3.90 26.44 10.66
CA ILE A 459 -3.80 26.29 12.11
C ILE A 459 -2.39 25.90 12.47
N PHE A 460 -1.76 26.69 13.33
CA PHE A 460 -0.46 26.40 13.94
C PHE A 460 -0.66 26.04 15.41
N LYS A 461 0.00 24.98 15.86
CA LYS A 461 0.02 24.62 17.28
C LYS A 461 1.30 23.89 17.66
N VAL A 462 1.71 24.07 18.90
CA VAL A 462 2.69 23.21 19.56
C VAL A 462 1.91 22.13 20.29
N ARG A 463 2.22 20.86 20.01
CA ARG A 463 1.63 19.71 20.70
C ARG A 463 2.65 19.14 21.67
N ARG A 464 2.44 19.39 22.96
CA ARG A 464 3.20 18.79 24.05
C ARG A 464 2.62 17.43 24.42
N CYS A 465 3.45 16.40 24.41
CA CYS A 465 3.08 15.02 24.72
C CYS A 465 3.79 14.57 25.99
N PHE A 466 3.05 14.06 26.97
CA PHE A 466 3.61 13.62 28.24
C PHE A 466 2.76 12.50 28.86
N MET A 467 3.34 11.80 29.84
CA MET A 467 2.67 10.76 30.63
C MET A 467 2.37 11.29 32.04
N TRP A 468 1.18 11.03 32.56
CA TRP A 468 0.79 11.33 33.94
C TRP A 468 -0.13 10.24 34.47
N ALA A 469 0.16 9.69 35.65
CA ALA A 469 -0.62 8.60 36.26
C ALA A 469 -0.94 7.43 35.29
N ASN A 470 0.09 6.97 34.55
CA ASN A 470 -0.02 5.94 33.50
C ASN A 470 -0.92 6.30 32.30
N GLN A 471 -1.34 7.56 32.19
CA GLN A 471 -2.17 8.07 31.11
C GLN A 471 -1.36 8.97 30.17
N TYR A 472 -1.59 8.82 28.87
CA TYR A 472 -0.94 9.63 27.84
C TYR A 472 -1.79 10.88 27.52
N TYR A 473 -1.15 12.04 27.54
CA TYR A 473 -1.80 13.32 27.30
C TYR A 473 -1.20 14.04 26.08
N GLN A 474 -2.05 14.77 25.35
CA GLN A 474 -1.65 15.70 24.30
C GLN A 474 -2.17 17.09 24.64
N LEU A 475 -1.27 18.01 24.97
CA LEU A 475 -1.61 19.41 25.20
C LEU A 475 -1.32 20.20 23.92
N ASP A 476 -2.39 20.66 23.27
CA ASP A 476 -2.35 21.48 22.06
C ASP A 476 -2.40 22.96 22.43
N VAL A 477 -1.28 23.65 22.26
CA VAL A 477 -1.17 25.11 22.42
C VAL A 477 -1.28 25.75 21.05
N TYR A 478 -2.41 26.39 20.76
CA TYR A 478 -2.64 27.07 19.49
C TYR A 478 -1.78 28.36 19.42
N LYS A 479 -1.14 28.58 18.28
CA LYS A 479 -0.16 29.66 18.06
C LYS A 479 -0.63 30.59 16.96
N GLU A 480 -0.18 31.83 17.03
CA GLU A 480 -0.35 32.79 15.95
C GLU A 480 0.57 32.42 14.75
N PRO A 481 0.16 32.70 13.50
CA PRO A 481 -1.10 33.36 13.10
C PRO A 481 -2.31 32.42 13.24
N CYS A 482 -3.39 32.92 13.83
CA CYS A 482 -4.64 32.19 14.00
C CYS A 482 -5.85 33.12 13.81
N THR A 483 -7.05 32.55 13.67
CA THR A 483 -8.31 33.32 13.71
C THR A 483 -8.54 33.86 15.13
N ALA A 484 -9.47 34.82 15.26
CA ALA A 484 -9.89 35.33 16.58
C ALA A 484 -10.37 34.20 17.50
N ALA A 485 -11.06 33.20 16.95
CA ALA A 485 -11.54 32.04 17.71
C ALA A 485 -10.41 31.13 18.23
N GLY A 486 -9.25 31.11 17.56
CA GLY A 486 -8.10 30.29 17.96
C GLY A 486 -7.15 30.96 18.96
N LYS A 487 -7.33 32.25 19.26
CA LYS A 487 -6.39 33.02 20.08
C LYS A 487 -6.43 32.57 21.53
N GLY A 488 -5.25 32.21 22.07
CA GLY A 488 -5.10 31.81 23.48
C GLY A 488 -5.67 30.43 23.82
N ILE A 489 -6.09 29.64 22.82
CA ILE A 489 -6.68 28.32 23.06
C ILE A 489 -5.60 27.30 23.42
N ILE A 490 -5.79 26.63 24.55
CA ILE A 490 -5.00 25.48 24.99
C ILE A 490 -5.95 24.31 25.28
N ILE A 491 -5.77 23.19 24.59
CA ILE A 491 -6.64 22.02 24.73
C ILE A 491 -5.80 20.81 25.17
N LEU A 492 -6.14 20.25 26.32
CA LEU A 492 -5.63 18.96 26.77
C LEU A 492 -6.52 17.85 26.20
N GLU A 493 -5.93 16.89 25.52
CA GLU A 493 -6.62 15.75 24.93
C GLU A 493 -6.13 14.43 25.55
N THR A 494 -7.05 13.53 25.89
CA THR A 494 -6.74 12.14 26.31
C THR A 494 -7.89 11.18 25.96
N TYR A 495 -7.72 9.88 26.18
CA TYR A 495 -8.74 8.84 25.95
C TYR A 495 -9.06 8.11 27.27
N THR A 496 -10.32 8.12 27.69
CA THR A 496 -10.80 7.48 28.92
C THR A 496 -12.32 7.26 28.84
N THR A 497 -12.89 6.45 29.73
CA THR A 497 -14.35 6.24 29.84
C THR A 497 -15.02 7.38 30.61
N GLU A 498 -16.36 7.46 30.56
CA GLU A 498 -17.12 8.43 31.37
C GLU A 498 -17.09 8.13 32.88
N LYS A 499 -16.99 6.84 33.25
CA LYS A 499 -16.98 6.37 34.64
C LYS A 499 -15.58 6.35 35.26
N GLY A 500 -14.53 6.49 34.48
CA GLY A 500 -13.15 6.56 34.96
C GLY A 500 -12.94 7.80 35.84
N LYS A 501 -12.43 7.61 37.06
CA LYS A 501 -11.84 8.69 37.86
C LYS A 501 -10.58 9.19 37.13
N LEU A 502 -10.76 10.10 36.17
CA LEU A 502 -9.65 10.69 35.45
C LEU A 502 -8.88 11.62 36.41
N ASP A 503 -7.75 11.13 36.92
CA ASP A 503 -6.82 11.94 37.72
C ASP A 503 -6.07 12.89 36.77
N LEU A 504 -6.70 14.03 36.48
CA LEU A 504 -6.10 15.07 35.65
C LEU A 504 -4.87 15.64 36.37
N PRO A 505 -3.81 16.01 35.62
CA PRO A 505 -2.61 16.57 36.23
C PRO A 505 -2.94 17.83 37.03
N LYS A 506 -2.69 17.80 38.35
CA LYS A 506 -3.11 18.84 39.30
C LYS A 506 -2.47 20.20 39.03
N PHE A 507 -1.33 20.22 38.35
CA PHE A 507 -0.65 21.44 37.91
C PHE A 507 -1.34 22.13 36.72
N LEU A 508 -2.35 21.48 36.09
CA LEU A 508 -3.14 22.08 35.02
C LEU A 508 -4.44 22.66 35.58
N THR A 509 -4.64 23.97 35.37
CA THR A 509 -5.93 24.60 35.66
C THR A 509 -6.91 24.36 34.53
N VAL A 510 -7.83 23.41 34.74
CA VAL A 510 -8.90 23.06 33.79
C VAL A 510 -10.04 24.07 33.93
N LEU A 511 -10.36 24.77 32.85
CA LEU A 511 -11.48 25.71 32.80
C LEU A 511 -12.81 24.99 32.58
N SER A 512 -12.85 24.03 31.66
CA SER A 512 -14.03 23.23 31.35
C SER A 512 -13.68 22.01 30.50
N GLU A 513 -14.55 21.00 30.52
CA GLU A 513 -14.53 19.95 29.51
C GLU A 513 -15.26 20.43 28.25
N VAL A 514 -14.59 20.35 27.09
CA VAL A 514 -15.06 20.83 25.79
C VAL A 514 -15.21 19.68 24.79
N THR A 515 -15.38 18.46 25.30
CA THR A 515 -15.56 17.24 24.50
C THR A 515 -16.83 17.35 23.66
N GLY A 516 -16.72 17.15 22.34
CA GLY A 516 -17.87 17.22 21.43
C GLY A 516 -18.33 18.63 21.05
N GLU A 517 -17.80 19.69 21.68
CA GLU A 517 -18.18 21.05 21.36
C GLU A 517 -17.61 21.50 20.01
N SER A 518 -18.50 21.82 19.06
CA SER A 518 -18.14 22.18 17.68
C SER A 518 -17.32 23.48 17.61
N ARG A 519 -17.52 24.43 18.53
CA ARG A 519 -16.76 25.70 18.60
C ARG A 519 -15.26 25.50 18.82
N TYR A 520 -14.87 24.44 19.53
CA TYR A 520 -13.47 24.06 19.75
C TYR A 520 -12.97 23.01 18.74
N SER A 521 -13.75 22.73 17.69
CA SER A 521 -13.28 21.88 16.60
C SER A 521 -12.21 22.61 15.79
N MET A 522 -11.17 21.89 15.36
CA MET A 522 -10.14 22.46 14.49
C MET A 522 -10.70 23.02 13.17
N TYR A 523 -11.90 22.61 12.74
CA TYR A 523 -12.48 23.16 11.51
C TYR A 523 -13.15 24.50 11.78
N THR A 524 -13.87 24.63 12.90
CA THR A 524 -14.45 25.91 13.31
C THR A 524 -13.37 26.94 13.62
N LEU A 525 -12.31 26.52 14.32
CA LEU A 525 -11.16 27.38 14.64
C LEU A 525 -10.40 27.85 13.39
N SER A 526 -10.53 27.19 12.23
CA SER A 526 -9.90 27.66 11.00
C SER A 526 -10.77 28.60 10.18
N LYS A 527 -12.08 28.69 10.39
CA LYS A 527 -12.96 29.51 9.53
C LYS A 527 -12.64 31.00 9.64
N LEU A 528 -12.53 31.67 8.50
CA LEU A 528 -12.29 33.11 8.41
C LEU A 528 -13.59 33.95 8.54
N ASN A 529 -14.73 33.39 8.12
CA ASN A 529 -16.04 34.06 8.12
C ASN A 529 -17.04 33.41 9.09
N SER A 530 -16.75 33.39 10.38
CA SER A 530 -17.82 33.28 11.38
C SER A 530 -18.38 34.68 11.62
N GLN A 531 -19.41 35.06 10.85
CA GLN A 531 -20.37 36.03 11.38
C GLN A 531 -20.82 35.51 12.75
N ALA A 532 -20.82 36.40 13.72
CA ALA A 532 -21.46 36.18 15.00
C ALA A 532 -22.91 35.75 14.74
N SER A 533 -23.18 34.44 14.78
CA SER A 533 -24.51 33.96 15.10
C SER A 533 -24.73 34.35 16.56
N THR A 534 -25.37 35.48 16.76
CA THR A 534 -26.07 35.81 18.00
C THR A 534 -26.88 34.59 18.44
N PRO A 535 -26.84 34.20 19.72
CA PRO A 535 -27.74 33.16 20.21
C PRO A 535 -29.17 33.68 20.04
N ASP A 536 -29.96 32.98 19.22
CA ASP A 536 -31.41 33.16 19.24
C ASP A 536 -31.91 32.85 20.66
N SER A 537 -32.68 33.80 21.17
CA SER A 537 -33.33 33.89 22.47
C SER A 537 -34.13 32.65 22.89
#